data_AF-A0Y8Y8-F1
#
_entry.id   AF-A0Y8Y8-F1
#
_cell.length_a   1.000
_cell.length_b   1.000
_cell.length_c   1.000
_cell.angle_alpha   90.00
_cell.angle_beta   90.00
_cell.angle_gamma   90.00
#
_symmetry.space_group_name_H-M   'P 1'
#
loop_
_entity.id
_entity.type
_entity.pdbx_description
1 polymer ?
#
loop_
_entity_poly.entity_id
_entity_poly.type
_entity_poly.pdbx_seq_one_letter_code
_entity_poly.pdbx_strand_id
1 'polypeptide(L)'
;MPLASNDKGVINEMLIVDVFTQLIFDAESVLNDTEERIIDCLESIEGSLTHSPRRDIGEFLRAMPVDEMISLVAKVKRKMDQQQLIVAKKLSHGPHIHR
;
A
#
# COMPACT_ATOMS: atom_id res chain seq x y z
N MET A 1 -18.26 9.02 10.91
CA MET A 1 -17.97 7.88 11.80
C MET A 1 -16.50 7.55 11.62
N PRO A 2 -15.64 7.62 12.65
CA PRO A 2 -14.24 7.23 12.51
C PRO A 2 -14.13 5.74 12.83
N LEU A 3 -13.84 4.91 11.82
CA LEU A 3 -13.50 3.51 12.05
C LEU A 3 -11.98 3.41 12.29
N ALA A 4 -11.67 2.81 13.43
CA ALA A 4 -10.42 2.13 13.79
C ALA A 4 -9.15 2.98 13.96
N SER A 5 -8.96 3.42 15.21
CA SER A 5 -7.64 3.64 15.78
C SER A 5 -6.89 2.31 15.95
N ASN A 6 -5.62 2.31 15.53
CA ASN A 6 -4.51 1.53 16.10
C ASN A 6 -4.46 0.00 15.79
N ASP A 7 -4.08 -0.37 14.57
CA ASP A 7 -3.43 -1.67 14.33
C ASP A 7 -1.93 -1.45 14.07
N LYS A 8 -1.13 -1.90 15.01
CA LYS A 8 0.32 -1.73 15.03
C LYS A 8 0.95 -2.55 13.91
N GLY A 9 1.28 -1.89 12.81
CA GLY A 9 2.32 -2.32 11.87
C GLY A 9 1.96 -3.40 10.87
N VAL A 10 0.82 -4.09 10.98
CA VAL A 10 0.43 -5.13 10.03
C VAL A 10 -0.46 -4.53 8.94
N ILE A 11 0.06 -4.46 7.72
CA ILE A 11 -0.76 -4.08 6.56
C ILE A 11 -1.69 -5.26 6.24
N ASN A 12 -2.97 -5.10 6.56
CA ASN A 12 -3.99 -6.09 6.24
C ASN A 12 -4.56 -5.85 4.84
N GLU A 13 -5.02 -6.92 4.17
CA GLU A 13 -5.63 -6.82 2.83
C GLU A 13 -6.82 -5.87 2.81
N MET A 14 -7.61 -5.86 3.89
CA MET A 14 -8.75 -4.96 4.02
C MET A 14 -8.36 -3.48 3.96
N LEU A 15 -7.18 -3.13 4.50
CA LEU A 15 -6.68 -1.75 4.44
C LEU A 15 -6.34 -1.36 2.99
N ILE A 16 -5.74 -2.28 2.23
CA ILE A 16 -5.42 -2.05 0.81
C ILE A 16 -6.71 -1.86 0.00
N VAL A 17 -7.70 -2.73 0.23
CA VAL A 17 -9.01 -2.63 -0.43
C VAL A 17 -9.70 -1.32 -0.09
N ASP A 18 -9.65 -0.88 1.18
CA ASP A 18 -10.25 0.38 1.62
C ASP A 18 -9.62 1.58 0.91
N VAL A 19 -8.28 1.64 0.83
CA VAL A 19 -7.55 2.67 0.08
C VAL A 19 -7.93 2.66 -1.40
N PHE A 20 -8.05 1.48 -2.02
CA PHE A 20 -8.46 1.38 -3.42
C PHE A 20 -9.88 1.88 -3.62
N THR A 21 -10.82 1.51 -2.74
CA THR A 21 -12.18 2.04 -2.81
C THR A 21 -12.22 3.55 -2.61
N GLN A 22 -11.41 4.08 -1.69
CA GLN A 22 -11.28 5.52 -1.49
C GLN A 22 -10.73 6.20 -2.74
N LEU A 23 -9.73 5.65 -3.41
CA LEU A 23 -9.23 6.21 -4.68
C LEU A 23 -10.28 6.17 -5.80
N ILE A 24 -11.11 5.13 -5.85
CA ILE A 24 -12.17 4.99 -6.87
C ILE A 24 -13.31 5.98 -6.66
N PHE A 25 -13.68 6.26 -5.41
CA PHE A 25 -14.86 7.06 -5.07
C PHE A 25 -14.53 8.50 -4.64
N ASP A 26 -13.36 8.73 -4.05
CA ASP A 26 -12.93 10.01 -3.47
C ASP A 26 -11.38 10.16 -3.48
N ALA A 27 -10.82 10.31 -4.68
CA ALA A 27 -9.37 10.40 -4.89
C ALA A 27 -8.69 11.63 -4.24
N GLU A 28 -9.47 12.62 -3.82
CA GLU A 28 -9.00 13.85 -3.17
C GLU A 28 -9.00 13.72 -1.63
N SER A 29 -9.43 12.57 -1.10
CA SER A 29 -9.42 12.31 0.34
C SER A 29 -8.01 12.42 0.93
N VAL A 30 -7.95 12.88 2.18
CA VAL A 30 -6.71 12.99 2.95
C VAL A 30 -6.28 11.60 3.38
N LEU A 31 -5.12 11.18 2.87
CA LEU A 31 -4.51 9.90 3.17
C LEU A 31 -3.52 10.03 4.32
N ASN A 32 -3.49 9.03 5.20
CA ASN A 32 -2.47 8.91 6.23
C ASN A 32 -1.19 8.28 5.65
N ASP A 33 -0.06 8.37 6.37
CA ASP A 33 1.25 7.87 5.92
C ASP A 33 1.24 6.39 5.45
N THR A 34 0.36 5.58 6.05
CA THR A 34 0.23 4.16 5.69
C THR A 34 -0.47 3.98 4.35
N GLU A 35 -1.50 4.78 4.10
CA GLU A 35 -2.27 4.77 2.86
C GLU A 35 -1.44 5.32 1.70
N GLU A 36 -0.64 6.38 1.95
CA GLU A 36 0.31 6.89 0.97
C GLU A 36 1.38 5.84 0.60
N ARG A 37 1.84 5.03 1.56
CA ARG A 37 2.73 3.90 1.29
C ARG A 37 2.08 2.80 0.46
N ILE A 38 0.78 2.57 0.60
CA ILE A 38 0.05 1.62 -0.26
C ILE A 38 0.07 2.12 -1.70
N ILE A 39 -0.11 3.43 -1.92
CA ILE A 39 -0.06 4.04 -3.26
C ILE A 39 1.34 3.95 -3.85
N ASP A 40 2.39 4.30 -3.11
CA ASP A 40 3.77 4.16 -3.59
C ASP A 40 4.11 2.70 -3.95
N CYS A 41 3.62 1.76 -3.13
CA CYS A 41 3.78 0.34 -3.40
C CYS A 41 3.08 -0.07 -4.71
N LEU A 42 1.86 0.43 -4.93
CA LEU A 42 1.07 0.23 -6.14
C LEU A 42 1.79 0.82 -7.36
N GLU A 43 2.25 2.07 -7.31
CA GLU A 43 3.01 2.72 -8.40
C GLU A 43 4.30 1.94 -8.74
N SER A 44 4.92 1.33 -7.74
CA SER A 44 6.12 0.52 -7.93
C SER A 44 5.81 -0.89 -8.47
N ILE A 45 4.57 -1.37 -8.36
CA ILE A 45 4.11 -2.63 -8.99
C ILE A 45 3.67 -2.36 -10.42
N GLU A 46 2.84 -1.33 -10.59
CA GLU A 46 2.30 -0.85 -11.86
C GLU A 46 3.08 0.39 -12.30
N GLY A 47 4.25 0.17 -12.89
CA GLY A 47 5.16 1.25 -13.31
C GLY A 47 4.57 2.23 -14.34
N SER A 48 3.43 1.92 -14.95
CA SER A 48 2.67 2.85 -15.78
C SER A 48 1.98 3.95 -14.98
N LEU A 49 1.79 3.75 -13.67
CA LEU A 49 1.14 4.70 -12.77
C LEU A 49 2.15 5.61 -12.05
N THR A 50 3.45 5.43 -12.26
CA THR A 50 4.48 6.22 -11.56
C THR A 50 4.29 7.72 -11.84
N HIS A 51 4.17 8.52 -10.79
CA HIS A 51 3.87 9.96 -10.85
C HIS A 51 2.48 10.31 -11.42
N SER A 52 1.57 9.34 -11.49
CA SER A 52 0.19 9.62 -11.92
C SER A 52 -0.58 10.29 -10.80
N PRO A 53 -1.47 11.26 -11.11
CA PRO A 53 -2.33 11.83 -10.10
C PRO A 53 -3.25 10.75 -9.52
N ARG A 54 -3.59 10.87 -8.23
CA ARG A 54 -4.45 9.90 -7.51
C ARG A 54 -5.76 9.62 -8.24
N ARG A 55 -6.31 10.60 -8.95
CA ARG A 55 -7.50 10.47 -9.78
C ARG A 55 -7.31 9.48 -10.92
N ASP A 56 -6.18 9.51 -11.63
CA ASP A 56 -5.89 8.59 -12.72
C ASP A 56 -5.66 7.17 -12.19
N ILE A 57 -5.05 7.05 -11.00
CA ILE A 57 -4.92 5.77 -10.29
C ILE A 57 -6.31 5.22 -9.93
N GLY A 58 -7.22 6.07 -9.43
CA GLY A 58 -8.60 5.71 -9.13
C GLY A 58 -9.37 5.23 -10.37
N GLU A 59 -9.23 5.94 -11.50
CA GLU A 59 -9.86 5.54 -12.78
C GLU A 59 -9.28 4.21 -13.30
N PHE A 60 -7.97 4.00 -13.18
CA PHE A 60 -7.33 2.73 -13.50
C PHE A 60 -7.90 1.58 -12.67
N LEU A 61 -7.98 1.76 -11.35
CA LEU A 61 -8.56 0.78 -10.43
C LEU A 61 -10.05 0.52 -10.74
N ARG A 62 -10.79 1.55 -11.14
CA ARG A 62 -12.22 1.44 -11.50
C ARG A 62 -12.46 0.67 -12.79
N ALA A 63 -11.55 0.80 -13.76
CA ALA A 63 -11.63 0.10 -15.04
C ALA A 63 -11.16 -1.37 -14.96
N MET A 64 -10.48 -1.74 -13.87
CA MET A 64 -9.91 -3.07 -13.68
C MET A 64 -10.98 -4.12 -13.34
N PRO A 65 -10.93 -5.32 -13.93
CA PRO A 65 -11.81 -6.42 -13.54
C PRO A 65 -11.49 -6.92 -12.13
N VAL A 66 -12.49 -7.46 -11.43
CA VAL A 66 -12.38 -7.87 -10.02
C VAL A 66 -11.30 -8.95 -9.81
N ASP A 67 -11.11 -9.86 -10.76
CA ASP A 67 -10.07 -10.91 -10.66
C ASP A 67 -8.65 -10.31 -10.66
N GLU A 68 -8.42 -9.31 -11.51
CA GLU A 68 -7.16 -8.55 -11.54
C GLU A 68 -7.00 -7.72 -10.26
N MET A 69 -8.07 -7.13 -9.74
CA MET A 69 -8.07 -6.40 -8.48
C MET A 69 -7.62 -7.28 -7.31
N ILE A 70 -8.17 -8.50 -7.20
CA ILE A 70 -7.78 -9.47 -6.15
C ILE A 70 -6.28 -9.80 -6.27
N SER A 71 -5.82 -10.03 -7.51
CA SER A 71 -4.40 -10.31 -7.78
C SER A 71 -3.50 -9.13 -7.43
N LEU A 72 -3.94 -7.90 -7.70
CA LEU A 72 -3.23 -6.67 -7.40
C LEU A 72 -3.11 -6.45 -5.89
N VAL A 73 -4.21 -6.58 -5.15
CA VAL A 73 -4.23 -6.50 -3.68
C VAL A 73 -3.25 -7.49 -3.07
N ALA A 74 -3.24 -8.74 -3.56
CA ALA A 74 -2.31 -9.76 -3.09
C ALA A 74 -0.84 -9.40 -3.39
N LYS A 75 -0.54 -8.82 -4.55
CA LYS A 75 0.82 -8.34 -4.90
C LYS A 75 1.26 -7.20 -3.99
N VAL A 76 0.41 -6.20 -3.76
CA VAL A 76 0.69 -5.07 -2.86
C VAL A 76 0.96 -5.58 -1.45
N LYS A 77 0.09 -6.44 -0.91
CA LYS A 77 0.28 -7.04 0.42
C LYS A 77 1.63 -7.74 0.54
N ARG A 78 1.97 -8.62 -0.42
CA ARG A 78 3.24 -9.35 -0.41
C ARG A 78 4.45 -8.43 -0.45
N LYS A 79 4.41 -7.38 -1.27
CA LYS A 79 5.51 -6.43 -1.39
C LYS A 79 5.69 -5.60 -0.12
N MET A 80 4.60 -5.18 0.50
CA MET A 80 4.65 -4.47 1.78
C MET A 80 5.15 -5.37 2.92
N ASP A 81 4.70 -6.63 2.99
CA ASP A 81 5.19 -7.62 3.95
C ASP A 81 6.71 -7.86 3.79
N GLN A 82 7.18 -7.99 2.55
CA GLN A 82 8.61 -8.07 2.24
C GLN A 82 9.38 -6.82 2.69
N GLN A 83 8.85 -5.62 2.46
CA GLN A 83 9.48 -4.38 2.90
C GLN A 83 9.58 -4.30 4.43
N GLN A 84 8.53 -4.70 5.15
CA GLN A 84 8.55 -4.77 6.61
C GLN A 84 9.57 -5.77 7.13
N LEU A 85 9.66 -6.95 6.52
CA LEU A 85 10.64 -7.97 6.86
C LEU A 85 12.09 -7.50 6.62
N ILE A 86 12.33 -6.78 5.52
CA ILE A 86 13.66 -6.22 5.20
C ILE A 86 14.05 -5.16 6.24
N VAL A 87 13.13 -4.28 6.62
CA VAL A 87 13.38 -3.26 7.65
C VAL A 87 13.67 -3.94 9.00
N ALA A 88 12.85 -4.91 9.42
CA ALA A 88 13.07 -5.67 10.64
C ALA A 88 14.43 -6.40 10.65
N LYS A 89 14.83 -7.00 9.51
CA LYS A 89 16.11 -7.71 9.36
C LYS A 89 17.31 -6.76 9.39
N LYS A 90 17.19 -5.54 8.88
CA LYS A 90 18.25 -4.51 8.96
C LYS A 90 18.43 -3.99 10.38
N LEU A 91 17.34 -3.80 11.14
CA LEU A 91 17.42 -3.40 12.56
C LEU A 91 18.06 -4.48 13.45
N SER A 92 17.91 -5.77 13.10
CA SER A 92 18.51 -6.88 13.84
C SER A 92 19.95 -7.23 13.43
N HIS A 93 20.51 -6.56 12.41
CA HIS A 93 21.93 -6.67 11.99
C HIS A 93 22.71 -5.37 12.22
N GLY A 94 22.39 -4.60 13.27
CA GLY A 94 23.25 -3.50 13.72
C GLY A 94 24.69 -4.00 13.93
N PRO A 95 25.72 -3.22 13.56
CA PRO A 95 27.09 -3.70 13.54
C PRO A 95 27.50 -4.11 14.95
N HIS A 96 27.82 -5.40 15.10
CA HIS A 96 28.53 -5.92 16.26
C HIS A 96 29.94 -5.32 16.21
N ILE A 97 30.09 -4.09 16.70
CA ILE A 97 31.41 -3.53 17.01
C ILE A 97 31.87 -4.24 18.28
N HIS A 98 32.52 -5.38 18.09
CA HIS A 98 33.42 -5.92 19.08
C HIS A 98 34.70 -5.09 19.06
N ARG A 99 34.99 -4.52 20.24
CA ARG A 99 36.30 -4.15 20.77
C ARG A 99 36.76 -2.71 20.57
#